data_AF-A0A378X4S8-F1
#
_entry.id   AF-A0A378X4S8-F1
#
_cell.length_a   1.000
_cell.length_b   1.000
_cell.length_c   1.000
_cell.angle_alpha   90.00
_cell.angle_beta   90.00
_cell.angle_gamma   90.00
#
_symmetry.space_group_name_H-M   'P 1'
#
loop_
_entity.id
_entity.type
_entity.pdbx_description
1 polymer ?
#
loop_
_entity_poly.entity_id
_entity_poly.type
_entity_poly.pdbx_seq_one_letter_code
_entity_poly.pdbx_strand_id
1 'polypeptide(L)'
;MPIDLQHTLNTIKQRQWALGDFDWEEPGADAITTEQRPQVKQFMSDLVWIEQVGSRAFVALAHQTHDTTLKEIYRYFHAEEQKHANAELALMRRWGMLDDDEIPEPNTNIRLAINWLDNYADDLPLSVLGSAIPMLEVALDGALLKFLLEEIKDPLCHKVFQKINADESRHLAVDFHVLDMIGAGPVHRLFIEAAGTALRPSMLIGILTGLPLLTRMHDSIIAMGLDEQKLFDAIRKFGLIGDRSVATRRNPIYHVIKYYGEMVMDRSHPYHRLFGNALLTITERYPRKWLGPAPSWINELTYKPVAAA
;
A
#
# COMPACT_ATOMS: atom_id res chain seq x y z
N MET A 1 20.45 5.77 3.84
CA MET A 1 21.62 4.87 3.97
C MET A 1 21.73 4.14 2.65
N PRO A 2 22.88 4.18 1.97
CA PRO A 2 23.01 3.50 0.69
C PRO A 2 22.91 1.99 0.90
N ILE A 3 21.98 1.35 0.19
CA ILE A 3 21.90 -0.12 0.10
C ILE A 3 22.64 -0.57 -1.16
N ASP A 4 23.10 -1.82 -1.16
CA ASP A 4 23.61 -2.46 -2.37
C ASP A 4 22.42 -3.07 -3.13
N LEU A 5 22.00 -2.42 -4.21
CA LEU A 5 20.86 -2.87 -5.03
C LEU A 5 21.09 -4.27 -5.62
N GLN A 6 22.32 -4.64 -5.97
CA GLN A 6 22.59 -5.96 -6.54
C GLN A 6 22.48 -7.05 -5.47
N HIS A 7 22.98 -6.78 -4.27
CA HIS A 7 22.80 -7.66 -3.12
C HIS A 7 21.32 -7.79 -2.73
N THR A 8 20.58 -6.68 -2.73
CA THR A 8 19.14 -6.67 -2.46
C THR A 8 18.38 -7.49 -3.50
N LEU A 9 18.67 -7.32 -4.79
CA LEU A 9 18.06 -8.12 -5.86
C LEU A 9 18.34 -9.62 -5.70
N ASN A 10 19.58 -9.99 -5.37
CA ASN A 10 19.93 -11.39 -5.10
C ASN A 10 19.17 -11.94 -3.89
N THR A 11 19.01 -11.14 -2.84
CA THR A 11 18.25 -11.52 -1.64
C THR A 11 16.78 -11.74 -1.97
N ILE A 12 16.17 -10.84 -2.76
CA ILE A 12 14.80 -10.97 -3.24
C ILE A 12 14.62 -12.29 -4.00
N LYS A 13 15.51 -12.58 -4.96
CA LYS A 13 15.48 -13.83 -5.74
C LYS A 13 15.61 -15.08 -4.88
N GLN A 14 16.46 -15.06 -3.87
CA GLN A 14 16.69 -16.21 -2.98
C GLN A 14 15.57 -16.47 -1.97
N ARG A 15 14.76 -15.44 -1.66
CA ARG A 15 13.73 -15.50 -0.63
C ARG A 15 12.31 -15.63 -1.19
N GLN A 16 12.19 -15.89 -2.49
CA GLN A 16 10.89 -16.16 -3.09
C GLN A 16 10.19 -17.33 -2.40
N TRP A 17 8.87 -17.19 -2.27
CA TRP A 17 7.94 -18.18 -1.76
C TRP A 17 6.72 -18.20 -2.68
N ALA A 18 5.86 -19.22 -2.54
CA ALA A 18 4.58 -19.30 -3.23
C ALA A 18 3.49 -19.86 -2.32
N LEU A 19 2.24 -19.71 -2.75
CA LEU A 19 1.08 -20.25 -2.02
C LEU A 19 1.16 -21.76 -1.80
N GLY A 20 1.79 -22.50 -2.73
CA GLY A 20 2.00 -23.94 -2.58
C GLY A 20 2.98 -24.35 -1.47
N ASP A 21 3.72 -23.40 -0.89
CA ASP A 21 4.66 -23.68 0.22
C ASP A 21 3.94 -23.83 1.57
N PHE A 22 2.65 -23.52 1.65
CA PHE A 22 1.86 -23.60 2.87
C PHE A 22 0.87 -24.77 2.84
N ASP A 23 0.68 -25.38 4.01
CA ASP A 23 -0.39 -26.34 4.24
C ASP A 23 -1.68 -25.58 4.61
N TRP A 24 -2.55 -25.38 3.63
CA TRP A 24 -3.82 -24.66 3.76
C TRP A 24 -4.88 -25.39 4.60
N GLU A 25 -4.63 -26.65 4.97
CA GLU A 25 -5.50 -27.47 5.80
C GLU A 25 -5.07 -27.48 7.28
N GLU A 26 -4.06 -26.69 7.67
CA GLU A 26 -3.64 -26.57 9.06
C GLU A 26 -4.82 -26.16 9.98
N PRO A 27 -4.82 -26.52 11.27
CA PRO A 27 -5.84 -26.06 12.22
C PRO A 27 -5.87 -24.52 12.38
N GLY A 28 -7.03 -23.95 12.75
CA GLY A 28 -7.17 -22.53 13.08
C GLY A 28 -8.06 -21.70 12.15
N ALA A 29 -8.65 -22.30 11.12
CA ALA A 29 -9.57 -21.61 10.20
C ALA A 29 -10.84 -21.08 10.91
N ASP A 30 -11.21 -21.70 12.03
CA ASP A 30 -12.34 -21.35 12.90
C ASP A 30 -12.00 -20.29 13.96
N ALA A 31 -10.76 -19.75 13.96
CA ALA A 31 -10.30 -18.78 14.95
C ALA A 31 -10.99 -17.40 14.86
N ILE A 32 -11.65 -17.10 13.74
CA ILE A 32 -12.38 -15.84 13.54
C ILE A 32 -13.82 -16.00 14.04
N THR A 33 -14.20 -15.18 15.02
CA THR A 33 -15.55 -15.22 15.58
C THR A 33 -16.60 -14.69 14.62
N THR A 34 -17.87 -15.06 14.84
CA THR A 34 -19.00 -14.56 14.05
C THR A 34 -19.12 -13.03 14.12
N GLU A 35 -18.78 -12.46 15.28
CA GLU A 35 -18.81 -11.02 15.53
C GLU A 35 -17.68 -10.28 14.79
N GLN A 36 -16.48 -10.85 14.73
CA GLN A 36 -15.32 -10.27 14.04
C GLN A 36 -15.42 -10.40 12.52
N ARG A 37 -16.03 -11.50 12.03
CA ARG A 37 -16.04 -11.88 10.62
C ARG A 37 -16.44 -10.76 9.64
N PRO A 38 -17.49 -9.94 9.86
CA PRO A 38 -17.82 -8.87 8.92
C PRO A 38 -16.74 -7.79 8.81
N GLN A 39 -16.11 -7.43 9.93
CA GLN A 39 -15.05 -6.42 9.97
C GLN A 39 -13.78 -6.96 9.31
N VAL A 40 -13.40 -8.21 9.61
CA VAL A 40 -12.25 -8.86 8.96
C VAL A 40 -12.48 -9.04 7.46
N LYS A 41 -13.68 -9.46 7.02
CA LYS A 41 -14.00 -9.56 5.58
C LYS A 41 -13.81 -8.22 4.88
N GLN A 42 -14.35 -7.13 5.44
CA GLN A 42 -14.21 -5.80 4.85
C GLN A 42 -12.74 -5.35 4.83
N PHE A 43 -12.00 -5.57 5.92
CA PHE A 43 -10.60 -5.19 6.01
C PHE A 43 -9.72 -5.95 5.01
N MET A 44 -9.82 -7.28 4.98
CA MET A 44 -9.06 -8.11 4.05
C MET A 44 -9.43 -7.82 2.60
N SER A 45 -10.70 -7.49 2.32
CA SER A 45 -11.11 -7.02 1.00
C SER A 45 -10.35 -5.76 0.62
N ASP A 46 -10.32 -4.77 1.52
CA ASP A 46 -9.60 -3.52 1.27
C ASP A 46 -8.09 -3.76 1.10
N LEU A 47 -7.50 -4.66 1.89
CA LEU A 47 -6.08 -5.01 1.84
C LEU A 47 -5.67 -5.62 0.49
N VAL A 48 -6.43 -6.61 -0.01
CA VAL A 48 -6.20 -7.24 -1.34
C VAL A 48 -6.07 -6.20 -2.44
N TRP A 49 -6.89 -5.16 -2.38
CA TRP A 49 -6.89 -4.10 -3.38
C TRP A 49 -5.80 -3.04 -3.18
N ILE A 50 -5.34 -2.85 -1.93
CA ILE A 50 -4.22 -1.97 -1.63
C ILE A 50 -2.91 -2.57 -2.14
N GLU A 51 -2.70 -3.89 -2.02
CA GLU A 51 -1.52 -4.54 -2.61
C GLU A 51 -1.50 -4.36 -4.13
N GLN A 52 -2.67 -4.42 -4.78
CA GLN A 52 -2.77 -4.13 -6.21
C GLN A 52 -2.46 -2.67 -6.57
N VAL A 53 -2.80 -1.72 -5.68
CA VAL A 53 -2.40 -0.32 -5.82
C VAL A 53 -0.88 -0.19 -5.73
N GLY A 54 -0.22 -0.86 -4.78
CA GLY A 54 1.24 -0.94 -4.67
C GLY A 54 1.87 -1.53 -5.92
N SER A 55 1.36 -2.67 -6.37
CA SER A 55 1.74 -3.37 -7.59
C SER A 55 1.75 -2.45 -8.82
N ARG A 56 0.64 -1.74 -9.08
CA ARG A 56 0.54 -0.78 -10.20
C ARG A 56 1.55 0.37 -10.08
N ALA A 57 1.81 0.83 -8.85
CA ALA A 57 2.75 1.91 -8.60
C ALA A 57 4.20 1.46 -8.88
N PHE A 58 4.58 0.22 -8.53
CA PHE A 58 5.89 -0.33 -8.89
C PHE A 58 6.10 -0.51 -10.39
N VAL A 59 5.05 -0.84 -11.15
CA VAL A 59 5.13 -0.86 -12.62
C VAL A 59 5.50 0.53 -13.16
N ALA A 60 4.86 1.58 -12.65
CA ALA A 60 5.18 2.95 -13.04
C ALA A 60 6.63 3.32 -12.65
N LEU A 61 7.06 2.98 -11.43
CA LEU A 61 8.44 3.22 -11.01
C LEU A 61 9.48 2.47 -11.87
N ALA A 62 9.18 1.24 -12.27
CA ALA A 62 10.02 0.44 -13.18
C ALA A 62 10.16 1.07 -14.58
N HIS A 63 9.12 1.78 -15.05
CA HIS A 63 9.17 2.52 -16.31
C HIS A 63 10.00 3.80 -16.21
N GLN A 64 9.99 4.45 -15.05
CA GLN A 64 10.63 5.75 -14.86
C GLN A 64 12.11 5.67 -14.47
N THR A 65 12.54 4.59 -13.82
CA THR A 65 13.95 4.44 -13.43
C THR A 65 14.86 4.12 -14.62
N HIS A 66 16.06 4.69 -14.60
CA HIS A 66 17.13 4.39 -15.57
C HIS A 66 18.11 3.31 -15.08
N ASP A 67 18.06 2.95 -13.80
CA ASP A 67 18.88 1.90 -13.23
C ASP A 67 18.26 0.53 -13.53
N THR A 68 18.99 -0.32 -14.25
CA THR A 68 18.51 -1.64 -14.68
C THR A 68 18.27 -2.59 -13.51
N THR A 69 19.06 -2.49 -12.44
CA THR A 69 18.92 -3.32 -11.24
C THR A 69 17.70 -2.87 -10.45
N LEU A 70 17.51 -1.56 -10.26
CA LEU A 70 16.31 -1.03 -9.62
C LEU A 70 15.04 -1.35 -10.41
N LYS A 71 15.10 -1.26 -11.74
CA LYS A 71 14.01 -1.68 -12.62
C LYS A 71 13.63 -3.15 -12.40
N GLU A 72 14.62 -4.03 -12.33
CA GLU A 72 14.39 -5.45 -12.06
C GLU A 72 13.81 -5.67 -10.66
N ILE A 73 14.30 -4.97 -9.64
CA ILE A 73 13.74 -5.01 -8.28
C ILE A 73 12.26 -4.65 -8.30
N TYR A 74 11.86 -3.56 -8.96
CA TYR A 74 10.45 -3.18 -9.05
C TYR A 74 9.57 -4.21 -9.79
N ARG A 75 10.13 -4.96 -10.74
CA ARG A 75 9.40 -6.08 -11.35
C ARG A 75 9.16 -7.21 -10.36
N TYR A 76 10.12 -7.48 -9.47
CA TYR A 76 9.92 -8.42 -8.37
C TYR A 76 8.93 -7.89 -7.35
N PHE A 77 8.98 -6.61 -6.97
CA PHE A 77 8.03 -6.01 -6.04
C PHE A 77 6.61 -6.10 -6.58
N HIS A 78 6.37 -5.73 -7.84
CA HIS A 78 5.09 -5.96 -8.51
C HIS A 78 4.60 -7.43 -8.39
N ALA A 79 5.49 -8.40 -8.59
CA ALA A 79 5.14 -9.82 -8.47
C ALA A 79 4.93 -10.27 -7.01
N GLU A 80 5.63 -9.67 -6.05
CA GLU A 80 5.45 -9.90 -4.61
C GLU A 80 4.09 -9.34 -4.16
N GLU A 81 3.73 -8.12 -4.54
CA GLU A 81 2.42 -7.52 -4.26
C GLU A 81 1.25 -8.35 -4.82
N GLN A 82 1.40 -8.84 -6.05
CA GLN A 82 0.41 -9.75 -6.64
C GLN A 82 0.26 -11.03 -5.81
N LYS A 83 1.36 -11.54 -5.26
CA LYS A 83 1.39 -12.74 -4.42
C LYS A 83 0.81 -12.48 -3.03
N HIS A 84 1.01 -11.29 -2.47
CA HIS A 84 0.40 -10.86 -1.20
C HIS A 84 -1.12 -10.83 -1.32
N ALA A 85 -1.64 -10.14 -2.35
CA ALA A 85 -3.07 -10.12 -2.66
C ALA A 85 -3.65 -11.54 -2.84
N ASN A 86 -2.92 -12.42 -3.53
CA ASN A 86 -3.32 -13.81 -3.73
C ASN A 86 -3.36 -14.62 -2.40
N ALA A 87 -2.40 -14.38 -1.52
CA ALA A 87 -2.34 -15.02 -0.20
C ALA A 87 -3.48 -14.56 0.71
N GLU A 88 -3.82 -13.28 0.66
CA GLU A 88 -4.94 -12.69 1.38
C GLU A 88 -6.28 -13.23 0.89
N LEU A 89 -6.47 -13.35 -0.42
CA LEU A 89 -7.64 -14.03 -1.00
C LEU A 89 -7.75 -15.48 -0.52
N ALA A 90 -6.65 -16.22 -0.49
CA ALA A 90 -6.61 -17.60 -0.01
C ALA A 90 -6.97 -17.69 1.48
N LEU A 91 -6.49 -16.76 2.32
CA LEU A 91 -6.88 -16.67 3.74
C LEU A 91 -8.37 -16.36 3.90
N MET A 92 -8.92 -15.39 3.15
CA MET A 92 -10.35 -15.07 3.19
C MET A 92 -11.22 -16.28 2.83
N ARG A 93 -10.79 -17.09 1.85
CA ARG A 93 -11.47 -18.33 1.45
C ARG A 93 -11.40 -19.40 2.51
N ARG A 94 -10.21 -19.60 3.10
CA ARG A 94 -10.01 -20.51 4.21
C ARG A 94 -10.93 -20.18 5.39
N TRP A 95 -11.14 -18.90 5.67
CA TRP A 95 -12.08 -18.46 6.70
C TRP A 95 -13.55 -18.48 6.25
N GLY A 96 -13.86 -18.99 5.05
CA GLY A 96 -15.20 -19.06 4.48
C GLY A 96 -15.85 -17.71 4.25
N MET A 97 -15.07 -16.66 3.99
CA MET A 97 -15.57 -15.30 3.74
C MET A 97 -15.93 -15.05 2.29
N LEU A 98 -15.42 -15.86 1.36
CA LEU A 98 -15.62 -15.74 -0.08
C LEU A 98 -16.18 -17.04 -0.65
N ASP A 99 -17.08 -16.94 -1.63
CA ASP A 99 -17.52 -18.07 -2.46
C ASP A 99 -16.42 -18.49 -3.47
N ASP A 100 -16.56 -19.67 -4.09
CA ASP A 100 -15.50 -20.36 -4.85
C ASP A 100 -14.77 -19.50 -5.91
N ASP A 101 -15.46 -18.64 -6.65
CA ASP A 101 -14.85 -17.74 -7.64
C ASP A 101 -15.09 -16.25 -7.29
N GLU A 102 -15.50 -15.95 -6.04
CA GLU A 102 -15.70 -14.57 -5.58
C GLU A 102 -14.34 -13.87 -5.46
N ILE A 103 -14.21 -12.73 -6.13
CA ILE A 103 -13.21 -11.71 -5.86
C ILE A 103 -13.94 -10.61 -5.08
N PRO A 104 -13.46 -10.20 -3.90
CA PRO A 104 -14.12 -9.17 -3.12
C PRO A 104 -14.15 -7.85 -3.90
N GLU A 105 -15.29 -7.18 -3.88
CA GLU A 105 -15.44 -5.88 -4.55
C GLU A 105 -14.67 -4.78 -3.80
N PRO A 106 -13.86 -3.96 -4.50
CA PRO A 106 -13.18 -2.83 -3.88
C PRO A 106 -14.18 -1.79 -3.45
N ASN A 107 -13.92 -1.15 -2.31
CA ASN A 107 -14.70 0.01 -1.92
C ASN A 107 -14.53 1.18 -2.90
N THR A 108 -15.46 2.13 -2.87
CA THR A 108 -15.47 3.26 -3.82
C THR A 108 -14.19 4.09 -3.80
N ASN A 109 -13.57 4.32 -2.63
CA ASN A 109 -12.36 5.14 -2.51
C ASN A 109 -11.15 4.44 -3.13
N ILE A 110 -11.04 3.13 -2.89
CA ILE A 110 -10.04 2.28 -3.55
C ILE A 110 -10.24 2.31 -5.06
N ARG A 111 -11.48 2.17 -5.56
CA ARG A 111 -11.77 2.27 -7.00
C ARG A 111 -11.38 3.61 -7.61
N LEU A 112 -11.59 4.70 -6.88
CA LEU A 112 -11.18 6.04 -7.31
C LEU A 112 -9.64 6.17 -7.37
N ALA A 113 -8.93 5.64 -6.37
CA ALA A 113 -7.47 5.64 -6.36
C ALA A 113 -6.87 4.77 -7.47
N ILE A 114 -7.44 3.58 -7.68
CA ILE A 114 -7.13 2.68 -8.80
C ILE A 114 -7.31 3.39 -10.14
N ASN A 115 -8.46 4.02 -10.36
CA ASN A 115 -8.74 4.75 -11.60
C ASN A 115 -7.76 5.91 -11.80
N TRP A 116 -7.39 6.61 -10.72
CA TRP A 116 -6.37 7.66 -10.81
C TRP A 116 -4.99 7.11 -11.19
N LEU A 117 -4.55 6.01 -10.57
CA LEU A 117 -3.27 5.39 -10.90
C LEU A 117 -3.23 4.88 -12.34
N ASP A 118 -4.29 4.22 -12.80
CA ASP A 118 -4.35 3.72 -14.17
C ASP A 118 -4.22 4.81 -15.22
N ASN A 119 -4.84 5.97 -14.99
CA ASN A 119 -4.82 7.06 -15.96
C ASN A 119 -3.56 7.92 -15.89
N TYR A 120 -2.87 7.97 -14.75
CA TYR A 120 -1.86 9.00 -14.52
C TYR A 120 -0.51 8.50 -14.02
N ALA A 121 -0.41 7.31 -13.41
CA ALA A 121 0.80 6.88 -12.69
C ALA A 121 2.07 6.93 -13.56
N ASP A 122 1.99 6.53 -14.83
CA ASP A 122 3.15 6.51 -15.72
C ASP A 122 3.66 7.91 -16.08
N ASP A 123 2.80 8.93 -16.02
CA ASP A 123 3.13 10.33 -16.31
C ASP A 123 3.49 11.15 -15.06
N LEU A 124 3.26 10.60 -13.86
CA LEU A 124 3.61 11.28 -12.62
C LEU A 124 5.13 11.33 -12.45
N PRO A 125 5.69 12.44 -11.93
CA PRO A 125 7.11 12.49 -11.61
C PRO A 125 7.50 11.42 -10.57
N LEU A 126 8.69 10.87 -10.73
CA LEU A 126 9.26 9.87 -9.81
C LEU A 126 9.20 10.32 -8.35
N SER A 127 9.37 11.61 -8.09
CA SER A 127 9.29 12.20 -6.74
C SER A 127 7.92 12.05 -6.08
N VAL A 128 6.83 11.91 -6.85
CA VAL A 128 5.48 11.69 -6.32
C VAL A 128 5.35 10.25 -5.86
N LEU A 129 5.45 9.29 -6.78
CA LEU A 129 5.26 7.87 -6.45
C LEU A 129 6.33 7.37 -5.48
N GLY A 130 7.60 7.71 -5.73
CA GLY A 130 8.72 7.35 -4.87
C GLY A 130 8.72 8.04 -3.50
N SER A 131 7.84 9.01 -3.24
CA SER A 131 7.59 9.51 -1.87
C SER A 131 6.31 8.95 -1.25
N ALA A 132 5.28 8.68 -2.07
CA ALA A 132 3.99 8.21 -1.59
C ALA A 132 3.99 6.73 -1.21
N ILE A 133 4.65 5.87 -2.00
CA ILE A 133 4.70 4.41 -1.75
C ILE A 133 5.35 4.09 -0.40
N PRO A 134 6.53 4.64 -0.03
CA PRO A 134 7.10 4.31 1.28
C PRO A 134 6.23 4.77 2.46
N MET A 135 5.42 5.82 2.28
CA MET A 135 4.45 6.23 3.30
C MET A 135 3.31 5.23 3.42
N LEU A 136 2.81 4.70 2.30
CA LEU A 136 1.77 3.66 2.28
C LEU A 136 2.29 2.34 2.89
N GLU A 137 3.49 1.89 2.49
CA GLU A 137 4.12 0.68 3.04
C GLU A 137 4.34 0.79 4.55
N VAL A 138 4.83 1.94 5.04
CA VAL A 138 5.00 2.14 6.50
C VAL A 138 3.66 2.08 7.23
N ALA A 139 2.58 2.58 6.62
CA ALA A 139 1.24 2.49 7.17
C ALA A 139 0.80 1.02 7.30
N LEU A 140 1.03 0.25 6.24
CA LEU A 140 0.68 -1.17 6.12
C LEU A 140 1.50 -2.03 7.09
N ASP A 141 2.83 -2.01 7.01
CA ASP A 141 3.74 -2.76 7.91
C ASP A 141 3.53 -2.41 9.38
N GLY A 142 3.44 -1.11 9.68
CA GLY A 142 3.55 -0.63 11.04
C GLY A 142 2.28 -0.81 11.87
N ALA A 143 1.12 -0.56 11.27
CA ALA A 143 -0.17 -0.53 11.97
C ALA A 143 -1.09 -1.66 11.54
N LEU A 144 -1.16 -1.96 10.23
CA LEU A 144 -2.13 -2.90 9.70
C LEU A 144 -1.74 -4.35 9.95
N LEU A 145 -0.52 -4.73 9.59
CA LEU A 145 -0.06 -6.12 9.70
C LEU A 145 0.09 -6.53 11.17
N LYS A 146 0.74 -5.73 12.00
CA LYS A 146 0.91 -6.07 13.43
C LYS A 146 -0.40 -6.20 14.17
N PHE A 147 -1.37 -5.36 13.84
CA PHE A 147 -2.69 -5.43 14.44
C PHE A 147 -3.48 -6.66 13.97
N LEU A 148 -3.46 -6.95 12.66
CA LEU A 148 -4.09 -8.15 12.12
C LEU A 148 -3.58 -9.42 12.82
N LEU A 149 -2.27 -9.50 13.09
CA LEU A 149 -1.66 -10.63 13.81
C LEU A 149 -1.98 -10.63 15.31
N GLU A 150 -2.24 -9.46 15.90
CA GLU A 150 -2.73 -9.33 17.28
C GLU A 150 -4.20 -9.79 17.41
N GLU A 151 -5.05 -9.57 16.41
CA GLU A 151 -6.48 -9.94 16.45
C GLU A 151 -6.77 -11.35 15.96
N ILE A 152 -6.18 -11.76 14.84
CA ILE A 152 -6.45 -13.05 14.21
C ILE A 152 -5.55 -14.12 14.84
N LYS A 153 -6.15 -15.18 15.40
CA LYS A 153 -5.45 -16.29 16.08
C LYS A 153 -5.23 -17.53 15.21
N ASP A 154 -5.34 -17.40 13.89
CA ASP A 154 -5.04 -18.47 12.94
C ASP A 154 -3.51 -18.61 12.76
N PRO A 155 -2.89 -19.73 13.16
CA PRO A 155 -1.45 -19.93 13.03
C PRO A 155 -0.95 -19.89 11.58
N LEU A 156 -1.78 -20.33 10.62
CA LEU A 156 -1.41 -20.28 9.21
C LEU A 156 -1.36 -18.84 8.70
N CYS A 157 -2.31 -18.00 9.13
CA CYS A 157 -2.28 -16.55 8.87
C CYS A 157 -0.95 -15.94 9.32
N HIS A 158 -0.49 -16.27 10.53
CA HIS A 158 0.79 -15.77 11.03
C HIS A 158 1.99 -16.23 10.19
N LYS A 159 1.99 -17.47 9.71
CA LYS A 159 3.05 -17.99 8.82
C LYS A 159 3.06 -17.26 7.46
N VAL A 160 1.89 -17.05 6.87
CA VAL A 160 1.73 -16.33 5.60
C VAL A 160 2.21 -14.89 5.75
N PHE A 161 1.71 -14.16 6.75
CA PHE A 161 2.11 -12.78 6.98
C PHE A 161 3.55 -12.63 7.44
N GLN A 162 4.18 -13.65 8.02
CA GLN A 162 5.62 -13.62 8.26
C GLN A 162 6.42 -13.52 6.95
N LYS A 163 5.94 -14.17 5.88
CA LYS A 163 6.55 -14.07 4.54
C LYS A 163 6.29 -12.71 3.91
N ILE A 164 5.05 -12.23 3.96
CA ILE A 164 4.67 -10.89 3.49
C ILE A 164 5.53 -9.82 4.19
N ASN A 165 5.55 -9.80 5.52
CA ASN A 165 6.38 -8.85 6.30
C ASN A 165 7.88 -8.90 5.93
N ALA A 166 8.40 -10.07 5.58
CA ALA A 166 9.79 -10.21 5.15
C ALA A 166 10.04 -9.59 3.77
N ASP A 167 9.05 -9.60 2.89
CA ASP A 167 9.04 -8.92 1.58
C ASP A 167 8.92 -7.41 1.78
N GLU A 168 7.93 -6.95 2.54
CA GLU A 168 7.71 -5.53 2.90
C GLU A 168 8.96 -4.86 3.50
N SER A 169 9.69 -5.58 4.35
CA SER A 169 10.94 -5.08 4.92
C SER A 169 11.98 -4.74 3.84
N ARG A 170 11.97 -5.44 2.71
CA ARG A 170 12.86 -5.17 1.56
C ARG A 170 12.32 -4.07 0.68
N HIS A 171 11.01 -3.98 0.51
CA HIS A 171 10.34 -2.89 -0.20
C HIS A 171 10.72 -1.56 0.45
N LEU A 172 10.46 -1.43 1.75
CA LEU A 172 10.81 -0.25 2.56
C LEU A 172 12.29 0.12 2.45
N ALA A 173 13.21 -0.86 2.46
CA ALA A 173 14.63 -0.60 2.36
C ALA A 173 15.01 0.05 1.02
N VAL A 174 14.43 -0.44 -0.08
CA VAL A 174 14.62 0.11 -1.44
C VAL A 174 13.93 1.45 -1.57
N ASP A 175 12.74 1.59 -1.04
CA ASP A 175 11.95 2.81 -1.09
C ASP A 175 12.62 3.99 -0.39
N PHE A 176 13.16 3.78 0.82
CA PHE A 176 13.95 4.81 1.49
C PHE A 176 15.28 5.11 0.78
N HIS A 177 15.85 4.13 0.08
CA HIS A 177 17.01 4.38 -0.80
C HIS A 177 16.63 5.25 -2.00
N VAL A 178 15.47 5.02 -2.60
CA VAL A 178 14.96 5.80 -3.73
C VAL A 178 14.61 7.23 -3.31
N LEU A 179 14.02 7.41 -2.13
CA LEU A 179 13.83 8.73 -1.51
C LEU A 179 15.14 9.50 -1.37
N ASP A 180 16.22 8.82 -0.96
CA ASP A 180 17.57 9.38 -0.86
C ASP A 180 18.09 9.82 -2.24
N MET A 181 17.91 8.96 -3.26
CA MET A 181 18.29 9.25 -4.66
C MET A 181 17.53 10.46 -5.24
N ILE A 182 16.21 10.53 -5.03
CA ILE A 182 15.37 11.64 -5.49
C ILE A 182 15.87 12.97 -4.89
N GLY A 183 16.19 12.96 -3.59
CA GLY A 183 16.68 14.15 -2.89
C GLY A 183 18.13 14.57 -3.18
N ALA A 184 18.89 13.75 -3.92
CA ALA A 184 20.31 14.01 -4.18
C ALA A 184 20.57 15.15 -5.17
N GLY A 185 19.56 15.53 -5.96
CA GLY A 185 19.67 16.57 -6.98
C GLY A 185 19.84 18.01 -6.45
N PRO A 186 20.11 18.99 -7.34
CA PRO A 186 20.14 20.40 -6.99
C PRO A 186 18.77 20.89 -6.48
N VAL A 187 18.77 21.62 -5.37
CA VAL A 187 17.53 22.06 -4.68
C VAL A 187 16.60 22.89 -5.57
N HIS A 188 17.15 23.76 -6.42
CA HIS A 188 16.32 24.56 -7.33
C HIS A 188 15.52 23.67 -8.31
N ARG A 189 16.10 22.56 -8.78
CA ARG A 189 15.41 21.60 -9.67
C ARG A 189 14.29 20.88 -8.92
N LEU A 190 14.56 20.45 -7.69
CA LEU A 190 13.55 19.83 -6.83
C LEU A 190 12.36 20.76 -6.57
N PHE A 191 12.62 22.05 -6.34
CA PHE A 191 11.56 23.06 -6.17
C PHE A 191 10.77 23.31 -7.46
N ILE A 192 11.45 23.45 -8.60
CA ILE A 192 10.78 23.64 -9.90
C ILE A 192 9.89 22.43 -10.21
N GLU A 193 10.40 21.22 -9.99
CA GLU A 193 9.63 19.99 -10.20
C GLU A 193 8.42 19.95 -9.26
N ALA A 194 8.60 20.22 -7.96
CA ALA A 194 7.50 20.24 -7.00
C ALA A 194 6.41 21.28 -7.35
N ALA A 195 6.81 22.48 -7.76
CA ALA A 195 5.89 23.52 -8.21
C ALA A 195 5.15 23.10 -9.49
N GLY A 196 5.87 22.53 -10.47
CA GLY A 196 5.28 22.00 -11.69
C GLY A 196 4.28 20.88 -11.42
N THR A 197 4.61 19.97 -10.51
CA THR A 197 3.75 18.87 -10.04
C THR A 197 2.47 19.40 -9.39
N ALA A 198 2.57 20.39 -8.50
CA ALA A 198 1.40 20.97 -7.82
C ALA A 198 0.40 21.62 -8.79
N LEU A 199 0.86 22.09 -9.95
CA LEU A 199 0.02 22.69 -10.99
C LEU A 199 -0.61 21.65 -11.93
N ARG A 200 -0.26 20.37 -11.84
CA ARG A 200 -0.82 19.32 -12.70
C ARG A 200 -2.26 18.98 -12.28
N PRO A 201 -3.23 18.98 -13.23
CA PRO A 201 -4.60 18.55 -12.93
C PRO A 201 -4.68 17.12 -12.38
N SER A 202 -3.82 16.23 -12.88
CA SER A 202 -3.74 14.85 -12.38
C SER A 202 -3.38 14.81 -10.89
N MET A 203 -2.53 15.70 -10.39
CA MET A 203 -2.20 15.76 -8.97
C MET A 203 -3.35 16.24 -8.11
N LEU A 204 -4.13 17.21 -8.58
CA LEU A 204 -5.34 17.66 -7.86
C LEU A 204 -6.36 16.53 -7.75
N ILE A 205 -6.57 15.78 -8.84
CA ILE A 205 -7.44 14.59 -8.80
C ILE A 205 -6.89 13.57 -7.80
N GLY A 206 -5.58 13.30 -7.83
CA GLY A 206 -4.93 12.36 -6.93
C GLY A 206 -5.09 12.72 -5.45
N ILE A 207 -4.96 14.00 -5.10
CA ILE A 207 -5.21 14.49 -3.73
C ILE A 207 -6.67 14.27 -3.35
N LEU A 208 -7.61 14.61 -4.24
CA LEU A 208 -9.04 14.46 -3.97
C LEU A 208 -9.48 13.00 -3.83
N THR A 209 -8.79 12.06 -4.48
CA THR A 209 -9.06 10.61 -4.35
C THR A 209 -8.28 9.96 -3.21
N GLY A 210 -7.06 10.42 -2.92
CA GLY A 210 -6.20 9.86 -1.88
C GLY A 210 -6.65 10.24 -0.46
N LEU A 211 -7.15 11.47 -0.28
CA LEU A 211 -7.62 11.97 1.02
C LEU A 211 -8.72 11.08 1.64
N PRO A 212 -9.81 10.75 0.93
CA PRO A 212 -10.86 9.88 1.46
C PRO A 212 -10.41 8.43 1.57
N LEU A 213 -9.48 7.97 0.73
CA LEU A 213 -8.91 6.61 0.84
C LEU A 213 -8.20 6.43 2.18
N LEU A 214 -7.24 7.30 2.51
CA LEU A 214 -6.50 7.18 3.77
C LEU A 214 -7.39 7.42 4.99
N THR A 215 -8.35 8.34 4.90
CA THR A 215 -9.33 8.56 5.99
C THR A 215 -10.15 7.29 6.24
N ARG A 216 -10.59 6.62 5.17
CA ARG A 216 -11.31 5.34 5.29
C ARG A 216 -10.41 4.23 5.85
N MET A 217 -9.16 4.12 5.40
CA MET A 217 -8.22 3.14 5.95
C MET A 217 -8.08 3.33 7.46
N HIS A 218 -7.84 4.57 7.90
CA HIS A 218 -7.84 4.93 9.31
C HIS A 218 -9.11 4.47 10.05
N ASP A 219 -10.29 4.76 9.51
CA ASP A 219 -11.56 4.39 10.14
C ASP A 219 -11.79 2.87 10.18
N SER A 220 -11.43 2.14 9.12
CA SER A 220 -11.46 0.67 9.07
C SER A 220 -10.58 0.05 10.16
N ILE A 221 -9.40 0.64 10.38
CA ILE A 221 -8.42 0.19 11.37
C ILE A 221 -8.92 0.36 12.80
N ILE A 222 -9.44 1.55 13.11
CA ILE A 222 -10.03 1.84 14.42
C ILE A 222 -11.25 0.95 14.65
N ALA A 223 -12.07 0.71 13.62
CA ALA A 223 -13.25 -0.13 13.73
C ALA A 223 -12.92 -1.59 14.09
N MET A 224 -11.76 -2.09 13.68
CA MET A 224 -11.29 -3.42 14.10
C MET A 224 -10.72 -3.45 15.51
N GLY A 225 -10.48 -2.29 16.15
CA GLY A 225 -10.02 -2.19 17.53
C GLY A 225 -8.59 -1.70 17.71
N LEU A 226 -7.90 -1.26 16.64
CA LEU A 226 -6.55 -0.71 16.79
C LEU A 226 -6.60 0.65 17.50
N ASP A 227 -5.69 0.80 18.45
CA ASP A 227 -5.44 2.08 19.10
C ASP A 227 -4.94 3.13 18.09
N GLU A 228 -5.63 4.27 18.07
CA GLU A 228 -5.36 5.37 17.15
C GLU A 228 -3.93 5.91 17.29
N GLN A 229 -3.38 5.94 18.51
CA GLN A 229 -2.01 6.39 18.73
C GLN A 229 -0.99 5.42 18.12
N LYS A 230 -1.23 4.10 18.16
CA LYS A 230 -0.38 3.12 17.47
C LYS A 230 -0.36 3.35 15.95
N LEU A 231 -1.50 3.65 15.33
CA LEU A 231 -1.58 3.96 13.89
C LEU A 231 -0.81 5.25 13.55
N PHE A 232 -1.00 6.30 14.35
CA PHE A 232 -0.27 7.56 14.19
C PHE A 232 1.24 7.38 14.39
N ASP A 233 1.66 6.60 15.38
CA ASP A 233 3.06 6.27 15.65
C ASP A 233 3.70 5.45 14.52
N ALA A 234 2.94 4.55 13.89
CA ALA A 234 3.39 3.80 12.72
C ALA A 234 3.73 4.76 11.58
N ILE A 235 2.82 5.66 11.22
CA ILE A 235 3.02 6.64 10.15
C ILE A 235 4.17 7.59 10.45
N ARG A 236 4.36 7.99 11.72
CA ARG A 236 5.50 8.84 12.11
C ARG A 236 6.85 8.19 11.81
N LYS A 237 6.93 6.86 11.72
CA LYS A 237 8.17 6.17 11.32
C LYS A 237 8.62 6.57 9.92
N PHE A 238 7.70 6.89 9.01
CA PHE A 238 8.04 7.40 7.68
C PHE A 238 8.93 8.65 7.79
N GLY A 239 8.49 9.62 8.60
CA GLY A 239 9.26 10.82 8.91
C GLY A 239 10.57 10.51 9.64
N LEU A 240 10.53 9.67 10.69
CA LEU A 240 11.71 9.34 11.50
C LEU A 240 12.82 8.63 10.72
N ILE A 241 12.47 7.81 9.73
CA ILE A 241 13.43 7.10 8.89
C ILE A 241 13.89 8.00 7.75
N GLY A 242 12.96 8.65 7.04
CA GLY A 242 13.27 9.55 5.93
C GLY A 242 14.15 10.73 6.36
N ASP A 243 13.91 11.29 7.54
CA ASP A 243 14.67 12.43 8.07
C ASP A 243 16.13 12.07 8.44
N ARG A 244 16.51 10.79 8.44
CA ARG A 244 17.92 10.38 8.64
C ARG A 244 18.80 10.77 7.47
N SER A 245 18.25 10.89 6.26
CA SER A 245 18.99 11.33 5.09
C SER A 245 18.94 12.85 4.93
N VAL A 246 20.11 13.45 4.69
CA VAL A 246 20.21 14.86 4.28
C VAL A 246 19.55 15.08 2.91
N ALA A 247 19.68 14.13 1.99
CA ALA A 247 19.13 14.24 0.64
C ALA A 247 17.60 14.16 0.66
N THR A 248 17.01 13.16 1.33
CA THR A 248 15.56 13.03 1.47
C THR A 248 14.93 14.30 2.04
N ARG A 249 15.54 14.91 3.07
CA ARG A 249 15.08 16.18 3.66
C ARG A 249 15.10 17.37 2.69
N ARG A 250 15.78 17.29 1.55
CA ARG A 250 15.77 18.34 0.53
C ARG A 250 14.65 18.18 -0.49
N ASN A 251 14.00 17.02 -0.55
CA ASN A 251 12.88 16.74 -1.45
C ASN A 251 11.59 17.43 -0.91
N PRO A 252 11.05 18.46 -1.60
CA PRO A 252 9.83 19.13 -1.16
C PRO A 252 8.61 18.21 -1.16
N ILE A 253 8.52 17.29 -2.12
CA ILE A 253 7.39 16.35 -2.23
C ILE A 253 7.37 15.40 -1.03
N TYR A 254 8.54 14.92 -0.58
CA TYR A 254 8.64 14.11 0.64
C TYR A 254 8.00 14.82 1.85
N HIS A 255 8.26 16.12 2.04
CA HIS A 255 7.66 16.89 3.14
C HIS A 255 6.15 17.05 2.99
N VAL A 256 5.66 17.24 1.76
CA VAL A 256 4.22 17.29 1.49
C VAL A 256 3.56 15.97 1.84
N ILE A 257 4.12 14.84 1.41
CA ILE A 257 3.60 13.50 1.72
C ILE A 257 3.70 13.21 3.23
N LYS A 258 4.82 13.55 3.88
CA LYS A 258 4.99 13.38 5.33
C LYS A 258 3.91 14.15 6.10
N TYR A 259 3.73 15.43 5.80
CA TYR A 259 2.71 16.25 6.44
C TYR A 259 1.30 15.71 6.14
N TYR A 260 1.05 15.28 4.91
CA TYR A 260 -0.20 14.70 4.48
C TYR A 260 -0.54 13.42 5.28
N GLY A 261 0.41 12.51 5.47
CA GLY A 261 0.23 11.31 6.28
C GLY A 261 -0.06 11.64 7.74
N GLU A 262 0.71 12.56 8.34
CA GLU A 262 0.48 13.02 9.72
C GLU A 262 -0.90 13.68 9.88
N MET A 263 -1.31 14.51 8.91
CA MET A 263 -2.60 15.23 8.89
C MET A 263 -3.81 14.29 8.87
N VAL A 264 -3.75 13.21 8.08
CA VAL A 264 -4.87 12.26 7.92
C VAL A 264 -4.96 11.27 9.08
N MET A 265 -3.88 11.10 9.83
CA MET A 265 -3.80 10.12 10.93
C MET A 265 -4.00 10.78 12.30
N ASP A 266 -3.81 12.08 12.39
CA ASP A 266 -4.16 12.87 13.57
C ASP A 266 -5.61 13.34 13.49
N ARG A 267 -6.53 12.64 14.16
CA ARG A 267 -7.95 13.00 14.24
C ARG A 267 -8.23 14.33 14.93
N SER A 268 -7.29 14.85 15.71
CA SER A 268 -7.40 16.20 16.27
C SER A 268 -7.17 17.28 15.21
N HIS A 269 -6.57 16.92 14.07
CA HIS A 269 -6.31 17.84 12.98
C HIS A 269 -7.62 18.41 12.40
N PRO A 270 -7.72 19.73 12.20
CA PRO A 270 -8.94 20.37 11.69
C PRO A 270 -9.43 19.82 10.35
N TYR A 271 -8.54 19.22 9.55
CA TYR A 271 -8.85 18.56 8.27
C TYR A 271 -10.05 17.60 8.38
N HIS A 272 -10.09 16.72 9.38
CA HIS A 272 -11.15 15.73 9.50
C HIS A 272 -12.54 16.38 9.63
N ARG A 273 -12.62 17.46 10.41
CA ARG A 273 -13.88 18.19 10.64
C ARG A 273 -14.27 19.07 9.46
N LEU A 274 -13.28 19.70 8.80
CA LEU A 274 -13.52 20.70 7.77
C LEU A 274 -13.70 20.09 6.37
N PHE A 275 -12.96 19.04 6.06
CA PHE A 275 -12.87 18.48 4.70
C PHE A 275 -13.02 16.96 4.67
N GLY A 276 -12.28 16.23 5.51
CA GLY A 276 -12.17 14.78 5.42
C GLY A 276 -13.51 14.06 5.52
N ASN A 277 -14.30 14.34 6.56
CA ASN A 277 -15.59 13.68 6.75
C ASN A 277 -16.60 14.00 5.63
N ALA A 278 -16.59 15.24 5.14
CA ALA A 278 -17.46 15.67 4.05
C ALA A 278 -17.06 14.98 2.73
N LEU A 279 -15.77 14.95 2.42
CA LEU A 279 -15.24 14.31 1.22
C LEU A 279 -15.45 12.80 1.23
N LEU A 280 -15.26 12.15 2.39
CA LEU A 280 -15.58 10.73 2.58
C LEU A 280 -17.08 10.46 2.34
N THR A 281 -17.97 11.26 2.93
CA THR A 281 -19.42 11.12 2.71
C THR A 281 -19.80 11.29 1.24
N ILE A 282 -19.17 12.24 0.53
CA ILE A 282 -19.42 12.48 -0.90
C ILE A 282 -18.95 11.29 -1.73
N THR A 283 -17.75 10.79 -1.47
CA THR A 283 -17.15 9.69 -2.22
C THR A 283 -17.85 8.35 -1.97
N GLU A 284 -18.32 8.09 -0.76
CA GLU A 284 -19.14 6.90 -0.46
C GLU A 284 -20.48 6.88 -1.22
N ARG A 285 -21.03 8.07 -1.49
CA ARG A 285 -22.27 8.22 -2.28
C ARG A 285 -22.01 8.34 -3.79
N TYR A 286 -20.76 8.23 -4.22
CA TYR A 286 -20.42 8.32 -5.63
C TYR A 286 -21.07 7.18 -6.42
N PRO A 287 -21.84 7.46 -7.49
CA PRO A 287 -22.59 6.43 -8.19
C PRO A 287 -21.67 5.35 -8.78
N ARG A 288 -21.93 4.08 -8.44
CA ARG A 288 -21.15 2.94 -8.94
C ARG A 288 -21.05 2.87 -10.47
N LYS A 289 -22.10 3.31 -11.17
CA LYS A 289 -22.18 3.41 -12.64
C LYS A 289 -21.20 4.40 -13.27
N TRP A 290 -20.62 5.31 -12.48
CA TRP A 290 -19.64 6.30 -12.95
C TRP A 290 -18.21 5.91 -12.64
N LEU A 291 -18.02 4.97 -11.71
CA LEU A 291 -16.76 4.28 -11.54
C LEU A 291 -16.63 3.37 -12.77
N GLY A 292 -15.72 3.70 -13.69
CA GLY A 292 -15.52 3.01 -14.98
C GLY A 292 -15.31 1.48 -14.85
N PRO A 293 -14.98 0.77 -15.92
CA PRO A 293 -14.75 -0.67 -15.83
C PRO A 293 -13.67 -0.99 -14.78
N ALA A 294 -13.79 -2.16 -14.15
CA ALA A 294 -12.72 -2.68 -13.30
C ALA A 294 -11.44 -2.81 -14.16
N PRO A 295 -10.28 -2.35 -13.66
CA PRO A 295 -9.02 -2.45 -14.39
C PRO A 295 -8.71 -3.85 -14.92
N SER A 296 -8.01 -3.91 -16.06
CA SER A 296 -7.69 -5.19 -16.70
C SER A 296 -6.68 -6.04 -15.92
N TRP A 297 -5.85 -5.44 -15.06
CA TRP A 297 -4.85 -6.14 -14.25
C TRP A 297 -5.47 -6.97 -13.11
N ILE A 298 -6.76 -6.78 -12.81
CA ILE A 298 -7.51 -7.58 -11.82
C ILE A 298 -7.59 -9.06 -12.21
N ASN A 299 -7.51 -9.36 -13.50
CA ASN A 299 -7.64 -10.72 -14.01
C ASN A 299 -6.44 -11.63 -13.66
N GLU A 300 -5.38 -11.07 -13.07
CA GLU A 300 -4.19 -11.82 -12.63
C GLU A 300 -4.33 -12.36 -11.18
N LEU A 301 -5.37 -11.95 -10.44
CA LEU A 301 -5.65 -12.44 -9.10
C LEU A 301 -6.07 -13.92 -9.13
N THR A 302 -5.40 -14.74 -8.31
CA THR A 302 -5.75 -16.15 -8.15
C THR A 302 -5.45 -16.64 -6.74
N TYR A 303 -6.42 -17.33 -6.14
CA TYR A 303 -6.29 -17.97 -4.84
C TYR A 303 -5.65 -19.36 -4.93
N LYS A 304 -5.50 -19.90 -6.14
CA LYS A 304 -5.11 -21.29 -6.32
C LYS A 304 -3.64 -21.45 -5.93
N PRO A 305 -3.31 -22.41 -5.04
CA PRO A 305 -1.93 -22.67 -4.68
C PRO A 305 -1.20 -23.23 -5.90
N VAL A 306 -0.36 -22.41 -6.52
CA VAL A 306 0.62 -22.82 -7.53
C VAL A 306 2.00 -22.82 -6.87
N ALA A 307 2.84 -23.78 -7.27
CA ALA A 307 4.23 -23.83 -6.84
C ALA A 307 5.01 -22.62 -7.40
N ALA A 308 6.05 -22.18 -6.68
CA ALA A 308 6.96 -21.15 -7.19
C ALA A 308 7.62 -21.67 -8.48
N ALA A 309 7.56 -20.88 -9.56
CA ALA A 309 8.32 -21.14 -10.79
C ALA A 309 9.78 -20.71 -10.64
#